data_AF-A0A178LLP4-F1
#
_entry.id   AF-A0A178LLP4-F1
#
_cell.length_a   1.000
_cell.length_b   1.000
_cell.length_c   1.000
_cell.angle_alpha   90.00
_cell.angle_beta   90.00
_cell.angle_gamma   90.00
#
_symmetry.space_group_name_H-M   'P 1'
#
loop_
_entity.id
_entity.type
_entity.pdbx_description
1 polymer ?
#
loop_
_entity_poly.entity_id
_entity_poly.type
_entity_poly.pdbx_seq_one_letter_code
_entity_poly.pdbx_strand_id
1 'polypeptide(L)'
;MRAANALALAAEVGRFDQLRREMFGTKPSEGSGGFTADDLITLGWRAGLHHPQYATAIRHGRYEQWARKLDKRFKRQNPYGVPAAVLDGQLLASGVLYDPQTLGELVRG
;
A
#
# COMPACT_ATOMS: atom_id res chain seq x y z
N MET A 1 -7.86 -4.55 -3.08
CA MET A 1 -8.54 -3.27 -2.73
C MET A 1 -8.65 -3.09 -1.24
N ARG A 2 -9.09 -4.08 -0.47
CA ARG A 2 -9.10 -4.06 1.00
C ARG A 2 -7.79 -3.58 1.64
N ALA A 3 -6.65 -4.12 1.21
CA ALA A 3 -5.32 -3.69 1.68
C ALA A 3 -5.07 -2.18 1.45
N ALA A 4 -5.34 -1.67 0.25
CA ALA A 4 -5.19 -0.26 -0.07
C ALA A 4 -6.17 0.62 0.74
N ASN A 5 -7.39 0.15 0.98
CA ASN A 5 -8.36 0.81 1.84
C ASN A 5 -7.85 0.94 3.29
N ALA A 6 -7.29 -0.13 3.85
CA ALA A 6 -6.76 -0.13 5.21
C ALA A 6 -5.57 0.83 5.36
N LEU A 7 -4.64 0.81 4.40
CA LEU A 7 -3.50 1.71 4.39
C LEU A 7 -3.92 3.18 4.24
N ALA A 8 -4.92 3.47 3.40
CA ALA A 8 -5.46 4.83 3.29
C ALA A 8 -6.08 5.32 4.60
N LEU A 9 -6.87 4.49 5.29
CA LEU A 9 -7.43 4.80 6.62
C LEU A 9 -6.34 5.04 7.66
N ALA A 10 -5.29 4.23 7.65
CA ALA A 10 -4.17 4.40 8.57
C ALA A 10 -3.39 5.70 8.28
N ALA A 11 -3.30 6.12 7.01
CA ALA A 11 -2.65 7.37 6.63
C ALA A 11 -3.37 8.61 7.19
N GLU A 12 -4.71 8.61 7.25
CA GLU A 12 -5.50 9.73 7.80
C GLU A 12 -5.11 10.10 9.24
N VAL A 13 -4.62 9.12 10.00
CA VAL A 13 -4.28 9.27 11.42
C VAL A 13 -2.79 9.07 11.71
N GLY A 14 -1.94 9.17 10.68
CA GLY A 14 -0.49 9.09 10.85
C GLY A 14 0.06 7.71 11.25
N ARG A 15 -0.69 6.63 10.96
CA ARG A 15 -0.34 5.23 11.29
C ARG A 15 -0.03 4.36 10.08
N PHE A 16 0.14 4.97 8.90
CA PHE A 16 0.39 4.24 7.64
C PHE A 16 1.55 3.25 7.76
N ASP A 17 2.70 3.71 8.26
CA ASP A 17 3.92 2.92 8.26
C ASP A 17 3.89 1.78 9.29
N GLN A 18 3.23 2.00 10.43
CA GLN A 18 2.95 0.97 11.43
C GLN A 18 2.08 -0.14 10.83
N LEU A 19 0.96 0.21 10.19
CA LEU A 19 0.09 -0.79 9.56
C LEU A 19 0.79 -1.49 8.38
N ARG A 20 1.54 -0.73 7.56
CA ARG A 20 2.31 -1.29 6.45
C ARG A 20 3.26 -2.38 6.92
N ARG A 21 4.02 -2.15 8.00
CA ARG A 21 4.93 -3.17 8.56
C ARG A 21 4.19 -4.43 9.00
N GLU A 22 3.09 -4.27 9.74
CA GLU A 22 2.27 -5.41 10.17
C GLU A 22 1.80 -6.23 8.96
N MET A 23 1.24 -5.57 7.94
CA MET A 23 0.77 -6.22 6.73
C MET A 23 1.88 -6.92 5.93
N PHE A 24 3.04 -6.29 5.76
CA PHE A 24 4.16 -6.91 5.04
C PHE A 24 4.74 -8.11 5.79
N GLY A 25 4.76 -8.05 7.13
CA GLY A 25 5.21 -9.16 7.98
C GLY A 25 4.26 -10.36 8.00
N THR A 26 2.97 -10.16 7.69
CA THR A 26 1.93 -11.20 7.72
C THR A 26 1.26 -11.41 6.36
N LYS A 27 2.00 -11.26 5.26
CA LYS A 27 1.43 -11.36 3.91
C LYS A 27 0.77 -12.74 3.71
N PRO A 28 -0.52 -12.80 3.32
CA PRO A 28 -1.20 -14.05 3.02
C PRO A 28 -0.52 -14.79 1.87
N SER A 29 -0.63 -16.12 1.86
CA SER A 29 -0.17 -16.93 0.74
C SER A 29 -0.79 -16.47 -0.57
N GLU A 30 -0.03 -16.59 -1.66
CA GLU A 30 -0.56 -16.29 -2.99
C GLU A 30 -1.74 -17.23 -3.31
N GLY A 31 -2.77 -16.70 -3.96
CA GLY A 31 -4.00 -17.45 -4.24
C GLY A 31 -5.02 -17.54 -3.10
N SER A 32 -4.70 -17.10 -1.87
CA SER A 32 -5.62 -17.10 -0.72
C SER A 32 -6.82 -16.13 -0.82
N GLY A 33 -6.86 -15.28 -1.85
CA GLY A 33 -7.77 -14.13 -1.92
C GLY A 33 -7.27 -12.89 -1.17
N GLY A 34 -6.10 -12.98 -0.51
CA GLY A 34 -5.47 -11.89 0.23
C GLY A 34 -6.15 -11.60 1.56
N PHE A 35 -5.87 -10.42 2.14
CA PHE A 35 -6.40 -10.05 3.44
C PHE A 35 -7.93 -9.94 3.45
N THR A 36 -8.55 -10.54 4.46
CA THR A 36 -9.95 -10.33 4.84
C THR A 36 -10.13 -9.00 5.58
N ALA A 37 -11.38 -8.59 5.81
CA ALA A 37 -11.66 -7.40 6.62
C ALA A 37 -11.19 -7.60 8.07
N ASP A 38 -11.41 -8.78 8.65
CA ASP A 38 -11.05 -9.07 10.04
C ASP A 38 -9.53 -9.19 10.22
N ASP A 39 -8.79 -9.68 9.21
CA ASP A 39 -7.32 -9.63 9.21
C ASP A 39 -6.83 -8.18 9.33
N LEU A 40 -7.40 -7.27 8.51
CA LEU A 40 -6.98 -5.86 8.47
C LEU A 40 -7.38 -5.09 9.73
N ILE A 41 -8.48 -5.50 10.38
CA ILE A 41 -8.87 -4.97 11.70
C ILE A 41 -7.85 -5.41 12.74
N THR A 42 -7.51 -6.69 12.77
CA THR A 42 -6.56 -7.27 13.72
C THR A 42 -5.17 -6.66 13.57
N LEU A 43 -4.67 -6.54 12.34
CA LEU A 43 -3.39 -5.88 12.06
C LEU A 43 -3.44 -4.39 12.39
N GLY A 44 -4.58 -3.73 12.16
CA GLY A 44 -4.79 -2.35 12.58
C GLY A 44 -4.65 -2.18 14.09
N TRP A 45 -5.20 -3.10 14.89
CA TRP A 45 -5.03 -3.06 16.33
C TRP A 45 -3.57 -3.21 16.78
N ARG A 46 -2.80 -4.10 16.14
CA ARG A 46 -1.35 -4.22 16.39
C ARG A 46 -0.60 -2.93 16.03
N ALA A 47 -1.06 -2.24 14.99
CA ALA A 47 -0.53 -0.94 14.57
C ALA A 47 -1.01 0.26 15.39
N GLY A 48 -1.85 0.06 16.42
CA GLY A 48 -2.38 1.11 17.29
C GLY A 48 -3.66 1.80 16.80
N LEU A 49 -4.40 1.21 15.86
CA LEU A 49 -5.68 1.71 15.33
C LEU A 49 -6.88 1.14 16.13
N HIS A 50 -6.98 1.45 17.42
CA HIS A 50 -8.00 0.85 18.32
C HIS A 50 -9.39 1.48 18.23
N HIS A 51 -9.56 2.55 17.45
CA HIS A 51 -10.84 3.26 17.40
C HIS A 51 -11.92 2.45 16.65
N PRO A 52 -13.15 2.31 17.18
CA PRO A 52 -14.23 1.55 16.52
C PRO A 52 -14.53 1.99 15.08
N GLN A 53 -14.38 3.29 14.79
CA GLN A 53 -14.56 3.85 13.45
C GLN A 53 -13.62 3.22 12.40
N TYR A 54 -12.43 2.75 12.80
CA TYR A 54 -11.52 2.07 11.87
C TYR A 54 -12.13 0.75 11.38
N ALA A 55 -12.64 -0.09 12.29
CA ALA A 55 -13.28 -1.35 11.93
C ALA A 55 -14.51 -1.14 11.03
N THR A 56 -15.35 -0.16 11.37
CA THR A 56 -16.48 0.25 10.53
C THR A 56 -16.01 0.67 9.14
N ALA A 57 -14.99 1.53 9.04
CA ALA A 57 -14.49 2.01 7.76
C ALA A 57 -13.84 0.91 6.89
N ILE A 58 -13.18 -0.08 7.53
CA ILE A 58 -12.67 -1.28 6.86
C ILE A 58 -13.81 -2.07 6.24
N ARG A 59 -14.85 -2.36 7.03
CA ARG A 59 -16.00 -3.18 6.59
C ARG A 59 -16.81 -2.50 5.49
N HIS A 60 -16.94 -1.18 5.53
CA HIS A 60 -17.58 -0.41 4.46
C HIS A 60 -16.69 -0.20 3.23
N GLY A 61 -15.39 -0.51 3.31
CA GLY A 61 -14.47 -0.29 2.20
C GLY A 61 -14.38 1.18 1.77
N ARG A 62 -14.33 2.11 2.73
CA ARG A 62 -14.41 3.58 2.53
C ARG A 62 -13.60 4.09 1.33
N TYR A 63 -12.37 3.60 1.17
CA TYR A 63 -11.43 3.99 0.13
C TYR A 63 -11.30 2.98 -1.01
N GLU A 64 -12.06 1.89 -1.03
CA GLU A 64 -11.92 0.88 -2.09
C GLU A 64 -12.20 1.45 -3.48
N GLN A 65 -13.24 2.28 -3.63
CA GLN A 65 -13.57 2.87 -4.93
C GLN A 65 -12.48 3.84 -5.38
N TRP A 66 -11.96 4.65 -4.47
CA TRP A 66 -10.85 5.57 -4.73
C TRP A 66 -9.59 4.80 -5.14
N ALA A 67 -9.21 3.76 -4.40
CA ALA A 67 -8.06 2.91 -4.72
C ALA A 67 -8.22 2.23 -6.08
N ARG A 68 -9.42 1.74 -6.44
CA ARG A 68 -9.70 1.18 -7.77
C ARG A 68 -9.52 2.21 -8.89
N LYS A 69 -9.93 3.47 -8.68
CA LYS A 69 -9.73 4.54 -9.67
C LYS A 69 -8.24 4.84 -9.87
N LEU A 70 -7.47 4.87 -8.79
CA LEU A 70 -6.02 5.07 -8.85
C LEU A 70 -5.30 3.91 -9.54
N ASP A 71 -5.62 2.65 -9.19
CA ASP A 71 -5.05 1.47 -9.85
C ASP A 71 -5.30 1.48 -11.36
N LYS A 72 -6.52 1.81 -11.80
CA LYS A 72 -6.84 1.97 -13.22
C LYS A 72 -6.03 3.09 -13.89
N ARG A 73 -5.83 4.22 -13.21
CA ARG A 73 -5.01 5.32 -13.74
C ARG A 73 -3.55 4.90 -13.87
N PHE A 74 -3.00 4.28 -12.83
CA PHE A 74 -1.62 3.80 -12.81
C PHE A 74 -1.36 2.82 -13.95
N LYS A 75 -2.23 1.82 -14.15
CA LYS A 75 -2.09 0.84 -15.24
C LYS A 75 -2.11 1.44 -16.65
N ARG A 76 -2.81 2.58 -16.84
CA ARG A 76 -2.78 3.31 -18.14
C ARG A 76 -1.49 4.07 -18.36
N GLN A 77 -0.85 4.53 -17.28
CA GLN A 77 0.37 5.34 -17.33
C GLN A 77 1.64 4.48 -17.30
N ASN A 78 1.56 3.28 -16.72
CA ASN A 78 2.69 2.37 -16.58
C ASN A 78 2.29 0.94 -16.97
N PRO A 79 2.64 0.50 -18.19
CA PRO A 79 2.35 -0.85 -18.64
C PRO A 79 3.26 -1.93 -18.02
N TYR A 80 4.35 -1.53 -17.33
CA TYR A 80 5.39 -2.45 -16.86
C TYR A 80 5.16 -3.00 -15.44
N GLY A 81 4.14 -2.50 -14.73
CA GLY A 81 3.77 -2.98 -13.40
C GLY A 81 4.53 -2.32 -12.25
N VAL A 82 4.56 -3.00 -11.10
CA VAL A 82 5.22 -2.54 -9.87
C VAL A 82 6.41 -3.45 -9.54
N PRO A 83 7.47 -2.96 -8.88
CA PRO A 83 7.71 -1.58 -8.43
C PRO A 83 7.94 -0.61 -9.59
N ALA A 84 7.55 0.65 -9.39
CA ALA A 84 7.75 1.74 -10.34
C ALA A 84 7.99 3.04 -9.56
N ALA A 85 8.88 3.88 -10.05
CA ALA A 85 9.18 5.17 -9.44
C ALA A 85 9.44 6.22 -10.52
N VAL A 86 9.11 7.46 -10.21
CA VAL A 86 9.42 8.63 -11.03
C VAL A 86 10.33 9.54 -10.21
N LEU A 87 11.47 9.92 -10.77
CA LEU A 87 12.42 10.88 -10.18
C LEU A 87 12.54 12.05 -11.15
N ASP A 88 12.31 13.28 -10.66
CA ASP A 88 12.33 14.50 -11.47
C ASP A 88 11.50 14.45 -12.76
N GLY A 89 10.33 13.82 -12.68
CA GLY A 89 9.42 13.64 -13.82
C GLY A 89 9.82 12.53 -14.79
N GLN A 90 10.95 11.85 -14.57
CA GLN A 90 11.42 10.72 -15.38
C GLN A 90 11.09 9.38 -14.73
N LEU A 91 10.48 8.47 -15.51
CA LEU A 91 10.23 7.10 -15.07
C LEU A 91 11.54 6.33 -14.98
N LEU A 92 11.84 5.77 -13.81
CA LEU A 92 13.04 4.97 -13.60
C LEU A 92 12.86 3.57 -14.20
N ALA A 93 13.94 3.04 -14.79
CA ALA A 93 13.98 1.64 -15.20
C ALA A 93 13.85 0.74 -13.97
N SER A 94 13.02 -0.30 -14.05
CA SER A 94 12.71 -1.17 -12.91
C SER A 94 13.94 -1.85 -12.31
N GLY A 95 14.95 -2.17 -13.12
CA GLY A 95 16.23 -2.72 -12.64
C GLY A 95 16.93 -1.83 -11.61
N VAL A 96 16.85 -0.51 -11.78
CA VAL A 96 17.42 0.46 -10.83
C VAL A 96 16.75 0.34 -9.46
N LEU A 97 15.44 0.06 -9.42
CA LEU A 97 14.70 -0.03 -8.15
C LEU A 97 15.09 -1.25 -7.30
N TYR A 98 15.77 -2.22 -7.91
CA TYR A 98 16.27 -3.42 -7.23
C TYR A 98 17.76 -3.32 -6.87
N ASP A 99 18.45 -2.26 -7.29
CA ASP A 99 19.84 -1.99 -6.94
C ASP A 99 19.92 -0.82 -5.95
N PRO A 100 20.11 -1.11 -4.64
CA PRO A 100 20.15 -0.07 -3.63
C PRO A 100 21.28 0.95 -3.83
N GLN A 101 22.41 0.53 -4.40
CA GLN A 101 23.54 1.41 -4.63
C GLN A 101 23.22 2.39 -5.75
N THR A 102 22.82 1.86 -6.92
CA THR A 102 22.46 2.69 -8.09
C THR A 102 21.29 3.62 -7.77
N LEU A 103 20.23 3.13 -7.11
CA LEU A 103 19.12 3.98 -6.68
C LEU A 103 19.58 5.06 -5.70
N GLY A 104 20.45 4.71 -4.75
CA GLY A 104 20.97 5.64 -3.75
C GLY A 104 21.83 6.75 -4.35
N GLU A 105 22.59 6.46 -5.41
CA GLU A 105 23.37 7.46 -6.16
C GLU A 105 22.44 8.43 -6.90
N LEU A 106 21.40 7.93 -7.56
CA LEU A 106 20.43 8.76 -8.28
C LEU A 106 19.67 9.74 -7.37
N VAL A 107 19.28 9.30 -6.17
CA VAL A 107 18.51 10.14 -5.22
C VAL A 107 19.39 11.17 -4.51
N ARG A 108 20.71 10.98 -4.49
CA ARG A 108 21.68 11.91 -3.85
C ARG A 108 22.28 12.93 -4.80
N GLY A 109 22.16 12.71 -6.12
CA GLY A 109 22.56 13.67 -7.15
C GLY A 109 21.67 14.90 -7.17
#